data_AF-C9ZE55-F1
#
_entry.id   AF-C9ZE55-F1
#
_cell.length_a   1.000
_cell.length_b   1.000
_cell.length_c   1.000
_cell.angle_alpha   90.00
_cell.angle_beta   90.00
_cell.angle_gamma   90.00
#
_symmetry.space_group_name_H-M   'P 1'
#
loop_
_entity.id
_entity.type
_entity.pdbx_description
1 polymer ?
#
loop_
_entity_poly.entity_id
_entity_poly.type
_entity_poly.pdbx_seq_one_letter_code
_entity_poly.pdbx_strand_id
1 'polypeptide(L)'
;MFATKRGRCDDHQPIPWAGRDDKASRYGISSGRWRTLKRLVTARDNGCCYRCGDEQPSLDDDPDGEHQHELDHITPIFEGGAAEDLDNLGLICGPCHLVKSKAEAVRANRARRRRR
;
A
#
# COMPACT_ATOMS: atom_id res chain seq x y z
N MET A 1 -3.48 -2.32 40.63
CA MET A 1 -2.95 -1.33 39.66
C MET A 1 -2.64 -2.09 38.39
N PHE A 2 -3.49 -2.02 37.37
CA PHE A 2 -3.25 -2.75 36.13
C PHE A 2 -2.64 -1.81 35.10
N ALA A 3 -1.42 -2.13 34.69
CA ALA A 3 -0.74 -1.42 33.63
C ALA A 3 -1.47 -1.70 32.30
N THR A 4 -2.18 -0.70 31.77
CA THR A 4 -2.79 -0.81 30.44
C THR A 4 -1.69 -0.73 29.37
N LYS A 5 -1.64 -1.71 28.46
CA LYS A 5 -0.59 -1.78 27.44
C LYS A 5 -0.78 -0.78 26.29
N ARG A 6 -2.03 -0.40 25.94
CA ARG A 6 -2.35 0.40 24.73
C ARG A 6 -3.61 1.29 24.81
N GLY A 7 -4.29 1.37 25.95
CA GLY A 7 -5.54 2.14 26.13
C GLY A 7 -5.49 3.04 27.37
N ARG A 8 -6.33 4.08 27.38
CA ARG A 8 -6.39 5.05 28.50
C ARG A 8 -6.96 4.41 29.78
N CYS A 9 -7.80 3.38 29.66
CA CYS A 9 -8.24 2.48 30.74
C CYS A 9 -8.62 1.10 30.18
N ASP A 10 -8.95 0.14 31.05
CA ASP A 10 -9.35 -1.23 30.68
C ASP A 10 -10.58 -1.28 29.75
N ASP A 11 -11.52 -0.35 29.91
CA ASP A 11 -12.70 -0.25 29.03
C ASP A 11 -12.39 0.35 27.65
N HIS A 12 -11.26 1.04 27.52
CA HIS A 12 -10.81 1.68 26.27
C HIS A 12 -9.61 0.95 25.67
N GLN A 13 -9.58 -0.38 25.77
CA GLN A 13 -8.61 -1.16 25.00
C GLN A 13 -9.01 -1.20 23.52
N PRO A 14 -8.05 -0.98 22.59
CA PRO A 14 -8.34 -1.11 21.17
C PRO A 14 -8.77 -2.54 20.85
N ILE A 15 -9.83 -2.67 20.05
CA ILE A 15 -10.34 -3.97 19.60
C ILE A 15 -9.19 -4.69 18.85
N PRO A 16 -8.87 -5.96 19.17
CA PRO A 16 -7.69 -6.64 18.63
C PRO A 16 -7.57 -6.69 17.09
N TRP A 17 -8.69 -6.55 16.38
CA TRP A 17 -8.76 -6.52 14.92
C TRP A 17 -9.19 -5.17 14.32
N ALA A 18 -9.34 -4.13 15.15
CA ALA A 18 -9.61 -2.79 14.64
C ALA A 18 -8.38 -2.24 13.89
N GLY A 19 -8.64 -1.49 12.81
CA GLY A 19 -7.61 -0.85 12.00
C GLY A 19 -7.01 -1.73 10.90
N ARG A 20 -7.59 -2.91 10.60
CA ARG A 20 -7.19 -3.66 9.40
C ARG A 20 -7.46 -2.85 8.14
N ASP A 21 -6.54 -3.02 7.20
CA ASP A 21 -6.64 -2.40 5.87
C ASP A 21 -7.83 -2.99 5.10
N ASP A 22 -8.96 -2.28 5.05
CA ASP A 22 -10.10 -2.66 4.19
C ASP A 22 -9.93 -2.04 2.78
N LYS A 23 -9.36 -2.82 1.86
CA LYS A 23 -9.23 -2.42 0.44
C LYS A 23 -10.56 -2.51 -0.32
N ALA A 24 -11.47 -3.38 0.12
CA ALA A 24 -12.76 -3.55 -0.52
C ALA A 24 -13.61 -2.29 -0.29
N SER A 25 -13.66 -1.78 0.94
CA SER A 25 -14.35 -0.52 1.24
C SER A 25 -13.70 0.69 0.55
N ARG A 26 -12.37 0.74 0.47
CA ARG A 26 -11.67 1.90 -0.11
C ARG A 26 -11.69 1.96 -1.63
N TYR A 27 -11.48 0.82 -2.28
CA TYR A 27 -11.19 0.76 -3.72
C TYR A 27 -12.14 -0.16 -4.49
N GLY A 28 -13.04 -0.89 -3.80
CA GLY A 28 -13.88 -1.91 -4.44
C GLY A 28 -13.13 -3.20 -4.77
N ILE A 29 -11.90 -3.38 -4.29
CA ILE A 29 -11.03 -4.50 -4.68
C ILE A 29 -10.87 -5.49 -3.52
N SER A 30 -11.12 -6.77 -3.80
CA SER A 30 -10.86 -7.85 -2.85
C SER A 30 -9.36 -8.15 -2.69
N SER A 31 -8.96 -8.68 -1.55
CA SER A 31 -7.56 -9.11 -1.32
C SER A 31 -7.09 -10.21 -2.29
N GLY A 32 -8.00 -11.05 -2.76
CA GLY A 32 -7.74 -12.05 -3.80
C GLY A 32 -7.45 -11.40 -5.15
N ARG A 33 -8.30 -10.46 -5.56
CA ARG A 33 -8.13 -9.71 -6.81
C ARG A 33 -6.83 -8.91 -6.80
N TRP A 34 -6.49 -8.28 -5.68
CA TRP A 34 -5.24 -7.54 -5.50
C TRP A 34 -3.99 -8.44 -5.67
N ARG A 35 -4.02 -9.66 -5.11
CA ARG A 35 -2.94 -10.64 -5.32
C ARG A 35 -2.82 -11.09 -6.77
N THR A 36 -3.94 -11.25 -7.47
CA THR A 36 -3.93 -11.56 -8.92
C THR A 36 -3.30 -10.42 -9.71
N LEU A 37 -3.70 -9.17 -9.45
CA LEU A 37 -3.09 -7.99 -10.09
C LEU A 37 -1.59 -7.93 -9.84
N LYS A 38 -1.14 -8.17 -8.59
CA LYS A 38 0.29 -8.15 -8.26
C LYS A 38 1.06 -9.16 -9.10
N ARG A 39 0.56 -10.39 -9.26
CA ARG A 39 1.21 -11.42 -10.09
C ARG A 39 1.30 -11.03 -11.56
N LEU A 40 0.22 -10.45 -12.12
CA LEU A 40 0.20 -9.99 -13.51
C LEU A 40 1.24 -8.89 -13.75
N VAL A 41 1.27 -7.89 -12.86
CA VAL A 41 2.23 -6.78 -12.94
C VAL A 41 3.66 -7.27 -12.72
N THR A 42 3.88 -8.19 -11.78
CA THR A 42 5.21 -8.80 -11.56
C THR A 42 5.73 -9.49 -12.82
N ALA A 43 4.87 -10.25 -13.50
CA ALA A 43 5.23 -10.91 -14.75
C ALA A 43 5.48 -9.91 -15.90
N ARG A 44 4.68 -8.84 -15.98
CA ARG A 44 4.86 -7.78 -17.01
C ARG A 44 6.17 -7.03 -16.82
N ASP A 45 6.49 -6.66 -15.58
CA ASP A 45 7.58 -5.76 -15.23
C ASP A 45 8.88 -6.51 -14.86
N ASN A 46 8.91 -7.84 -15.02
CA ASN A 46 10.02 -8.71 -14.62
C ASN A 46 10.44 -8.52 -13.16
N GLY A 47 9.50 -8.21 -12.27
CA GLY A 47 9.79 -7.91 -10.86
C GLY A 47 10.46 -6.56 -10.61
N CYS A 48 10.70 -5.74 -11.63
CA CYS A 48 11.40 -4.48 -11.47
C CYS A 48 10.51 -3.38 -10.87
N CYS A 49 11.12 -2.53 -10.03
CA CYS A 49 10.48 -1.32 -9.53
C CYS A 49 10.25 -0.31 -10.66
N TYR A 50 9.03 0.16 -10.86
CA TYR A 50 8.70 1.10 -11.95
C TYR A 50 9.34 2.49 -11.80
N ARG A 51 9.89 2.80 -10.61
CA ARG A 51 10.50 4.11 -10.29
C ARG A 51 12.02 4.12 -10.47
N CYS A 52 12.71 3.10 -9.95
CA CYS A 52 14.17 3.04 -9.96
C CYS A 52 14.74 1.93 -10.84
N GLY A 53 13.93 0.94 -11.23
CA GLY A 53 14.38 -0.20 -12.03
C GLY A 53 14.99 -1.35 -11.21
N ASP A 54 15.15 -1.19 -9.89
CA ASP A 54 15.69 -2.25 -9.03
C ASP A 54 14.85 -3.53 -9.17
N GLU A 55 15.53 -4.68 -9.18
CA GLU A 55 14.90 -5.99 -9.23
C GLU A 55 14.33 -6.39 -7.87
N GLN A 56 13.29 -7.21 -7.90
CA GLN A 56 12.69 -7.74 -6.69
C GLN A 56 13.66 -8.71 -6.00
N PRO A 57 13.86 -8.64 -4.66
CA PRO A 57 14.72 -9.56 -3.94
C PRO A 57 14.34 -11.03 -4.18
N SER A 58 15.35 -11.87 -4.33
CA SER A 58 15.14 -13.32 -4.39
C SER A 58 14.68 -13.85 -3.02
N LEU A 59 14.09 -15.04 -2.99
CA LEU A 59 13.75 -15.70 -1.71
C LEU A 59 14.98 -16.01 -0.86
N ASP A 60 16.16 -16.15 -1.49
CA ASP A 60 17.41 -16.39 -0.78
C ASP A 60 17.92 -15.11 -0.09
N ASP A 61 17.70 -13.95 -0.72
CA ASP A 61 18.08 -12.64 -0.18
C ASP A 61 17.07 -12.12 0.87
N ASP A 62 15.79 -12.46 0.73
CA ASP A 62 14.68 -12.00 1.58
C ASP A 62 13.73 -13.16 1.91
N PRO A 63 14.15 -14.10 2.79
CA PRO A 63 13.38 -15.32 3.10
C PRO A 63 12.04 -15.02 3.78
N ASP A 64 11.97 -13.92 4.54
CA ASP A 64 10.77 -13.48 5.23
C ASP A 64 9.81 -12.67 4.34
N GLY A 65 10.29 -12.26 3.16
CA GLY A 65 9.51 -11.50 2.18
C GLY A 65 9.22 -10.06 2.59
N GLU A 66 9.97 -9.50 3.53
CA GLU A 66 9.75 -8.15 4.09
C GLU A 66 10.11 -7.03 3.11
N HIS A 67 11.03 -7.31 2.19
CA HIS A 67 11.58 -6.35 1.23
C HIS A 67 11.03 -6.54 -0.19
N GLN A 68 10.09 -7.47 -0.35
CA GLN A 68 9.41 -7.72 -1.62
C GLN A 68 8.69 -6.46 -2.11
N HIS A 69 8.80 -6.18 -3.41
CA HIS A 69 8.13 -5.03 -4.02
C HIS A 69 6.63 -5.05 -3.78
N GLU A 70 6.07 -3.90 -3.46
CA GLU A 70 4.64 -3.72 -3.26
C GLU A 70 3.96 -3.42 -4.59
N LEU A 71 2.68 -3.79 -4.71
CA LEU A 71 1.86 -3.31 -5.82
C LEU A 71 1.33 -1.92 -5.43
N ASP A 72 1.47 -0.94 -6.31
CA ASP A 72 1.07 0.43 -6.05
C ASP A 72 0.38 1.07 -7.25
N HIS A 73 -0.49 2.05 -6.96
CA HIS A 73 -1.16 2.84 -7.97
C HIS A 73 -0.25 3.97 -8.43
N ILE A 74 0.16 4.00 -9.70
CA ILE A 74 1.02 5.03 -10.29
C ILE A 74 0.36 6.40 -10.13
N THR A 75 -0.91 6.51 -10.57
CA THR A 75 -1.80 7.61 -10.24
C THR A 75 -2.69 7.19 -9.08
N PRO A 76 -2.66 7.90 -7.94
CA PRO A 76 -3.45 7.53 -6.78
C PRO A 76 -4.95 7.71 -7.06
N ILE A 77 -5.78 6.87 -6.43
CA ILE A 77 -7.23 6.84 -6.66
C ILE A 77 -7.92 8.18 -6.36
N PHE A 78 -7.44 8.94 -5.37
CA PHE A 78 -8.02 10.25 -5.04
C PHE A 78 -7.82 11.32 -6.14
N GLU A 79 -6.93 11.07 -7.09
CA GLU A 79 -6.67 11.91 -8.26
C GLU A 79 -7.28 11.33 -9.54
N GLY A 80 -8.08 10.27 -9.43
CA GLY A 80 -8.77 9.65 -10.56
C GLY A 80 -8.02 8.48 -11.19
N GLY A 81 -6.97 7.95 -10.54
CA GLY A 81 -6.32 6.73 -11.00
C GLY A 81 -7.26 5.53 -10.98
N ALA A 82 -7.27 4.76 -12.07
CA ALA A 82 -8.07 3.55 -12.16
C ALA A 82 -7.54 2.47 -11.20
N ALA A 83 -8.45 1.83 -10.45
CA ALA A 83 -8.09 0.99 -9.33
C ALA A 83 -7.50 -0.37 -9.74
N GLU A 84 -7.93 -0.90 -10.89
CA GLU A 84 -7.55 -2.23 -11.41
C GLU A 84 -6.86 -2.21 -12.78
N ASP A 85 -6.68 -1.02 -13.35
CA ASP A 85 -6.01 -0.88 -14.65
C ASP A 85 -4.54 -1.25 -14.52
N LEU A 86 -4.09 -2.20 -15.34
CA LEU A 86 -2.69 -2.64 -15.33
C LEU A 86 -1.77 -1.48 -15.66
N ASP A 87 -2.15 -0.56 -16.54
CA ASP A 87 -1.30 0.59 -16.92
C ASP A 87 -1.18 1.62 -15.79
N ASN A 88 -2.10 1.61 -14.82
CA ASN A 88 -2.02 2.43 -13.62
C ASN A 88 -1.41 1.69 -12.42
N LEU A 89 -1.01 0.43 -12.58
CA LEU A 89 -0.41 -0.38 -11.53
C LEU A 89 1.06 -0.68 -11.85
N GLY A 90 1.90 -0.62 -10.82
CA GLY A 90 3.32 -0.94 -10.95
C GLY A 90 3.89 -1.53 -9.66
N LEU A 91 4.97 -2.30 -9.80
CA LEU A 91 5.75 -2.75 -8.64
C LEU A 91 6.63 -1.62 -8.12
N ILE A 92 6.67 -1.43 -6.80
CA ILE A 92 7.48 -0.39 -6.17
C ILE A 92 8.27 -0.94 -4.99
N CYS A 93 9.54 -0.57 -4.89
CA CYS A 93 10.37 -0.89 -3.73
C CYS A 93 10.01 -0.01 -2.53
N GLY A 94 10.26 -0.50 -1.31
CA GLY A 94 9.93 0.20 -0.07
C GLY A 94 10.45 1.65 -0.01
N PRO A 95 11.72 1.94 -0.37
CA PRO A 95 12.23 3.32 -0.40
C PRO A 95 11.48 4.23 -1.38
N CYS A 96 11.21 3.75 -2.60
CA CYS A 96 10.47 4.51 -3.60
C CYS A 96 9.02 4.74 -3.17
N HIS A 97 8.39 3.73 -2.56
CA HIS A 97 7.03 3.80 -2.07
C HIS A 97 6.90 4.86 -0.99
N LEU A 98 7.80 4.87 0.00
CA LEU A 98 7.82 5.87 1.07
C LEU A 98 7.91 7.32 0.55
N VAL A 99 8.78 7.56 -0.45
CA VAL A 99 8.91 8.88 -1.08
C VAL A 99 7.62 9.27 -1.80
N LYS A 100 7.01 8.35 -2.56
CA LYS A 100 5.75 8.58 -3.27
C LYS A 100 4.60 8.85 -2.31
N SER A 101 4.38 7.99 -1.31
CA SER A 101 3.29 8.13 -0.35
C SER A 101 3.37 9.46 0.42
N LYS A 102 4.58 9.93 0.77
CA LYS A 102 4.77 11.23 1.41
C LYS A 102 4.35 12.39 0.50
N ALA A 103 4.73 12.35 -0.77
CA ALA A 103 4.33 13.37 -1.75
C ALA A 103 2.81 13.35 -1.99
N GLU A 104 2.20 12.18 -2.06
CA GLU A 104 0.75 11.98 -2.17
C GLU A 104 -0.02 12.51 -0.98
N ALA A 105 0.45 12.24 0.24
CA ALA A 105 -0.19 12.73 1.45
C ALA A 105 -0.24 14.27 1.48
N VAL A 106 0.83 14.94 1.04
CA VAL A 106 0.86 16.41 0.91
C VAL A 106 -0.20 16.88 -0.09
N ARG A 107 -0.30 16.24 -1.27
CA ARG A 107 -1.29 16.59 -2.29
C ARG A 107 -2.73 16.34 -1.84
N ALA A 108 -3.00 15.19 -1.24
CA ALA A 108 -4.29 14.84 -0.66
C ALA A 108 -4.72 15.85 0.41
N ASN A 109 -3.82 16.25 1.29
CA ASN A 109 -4.10 17.26 2.32
C ASN A 109 -4.40 18.64 1.71
N ARG A 110 -3.67 19.05 0.67
CA ARG A 110 -3.97 20.29 -0.08
C ARG A 110 -5.34 20.23 -0.75
N ALA A 111 -5.68 19.11 -1.41
CA ALA A 111 -6.97 18.91 -2.04
C ALA A 111 -8.13 18.97 -1.03
N ARG A 112 -7.97 18.33 0.15
CA ARG A 112 -8.96 18.39 1.24
C ARG A 112 -9.17 19.82 1.76
N ARG A 113 -8.10 20.61 1.90
CA ARG A 113 -8.19 22.02 2.33
C ARG A 113 -8.93 22.90 1.33
N ARG A 114 -8.80 22.63 0.03
CA ARG A 114 -9.53 23.37 -1.02
C ARG A 114 -11.02 23.03 -1.11
N ARG A 115 -11.42 21.86 -0.60
CA ARG A 115 -12.83 21.40 -0.57
C ARG A 115 -13.57 21.83 0.70
N ARG A 116 -12.87 22.43 1.66
CA ARG A 116 -13.44 23.04 2.87
C ARG A 116 -13.62 24.53 2.64
#